data_AF-A0A8J9V7S0-F1
#
_entry.id   AF-A0A8J9V7S0-F1
#
_cell.length_a   1.000
_cell.length_b   1.000
_cell.length_c   1.000
_cell.angle_alpha   90.00
_cell.angle_beta   90.00
_cell.angle_gamma   90.00
#
_symmetry.space_group_name_H-M   'P 1'
#
loop_
_entity.id
_entity.type
_entity.pdbx_description
1 polymer ?
#
loop_
_entity_poly.entity_id
_entity_poly.type
_entity_poly.pdbx_seq_one_letter_code
_entity_poly.pdbx_strand_id
1 'polypeptide(L)'
;MRIIQQNFMCLVWAYTIGAAIQFSTVLAGVMACCVQSVFKKSVISLAGATQALGGLFGVLGLLLYPWGWGAPRVKRMCGDYSEPYLPGECSIGWALFVTATGVAQVFIASALSKPADKAANSDKVQFQMDEGKQLICLV
;
A
#
# COMPACT_ATOMS: atom_id res chain seq x y z
N MET A 1 17.97 5.54 22.86
CA MET A 1 16.67 4.82 22.99
C MET A 1 15.46 5.60 22.47
N ARG A 2 15.39 6.94 22.62
CA ARG A 2 14.25 7.75 22.11
C ARG A 2 14.15 7.85 20.58
N ILE A 3 15.28 7.86 19.85
CA ILE A 3 15.29 7.97 18.37
C ILE A 3 14.60 6.78 17.70
N ILE A 4 14.84 5.56 18.17
CA ILE A 4 14.21 4.35 17.60
C ILE A 4 12.70 4.34 17.89
N GLN A 5 12.27 4.72 19.10
CA GLN A 5 10.84 4.83 19.43
C GLN A 5 10.12 5.95 18.66
N GLN A 6 10.78 7.09 18.44
CA GLN A 6 10.22 8.22 17.67
C GLN A 6 10.04 7.86 16.19
N ASN A 7 11.05 7.22 15.57
CA ASN A 7 10.96 6.74 14.19
C ASN A 7 9.92 5.62 14.04
N PHE A 8 9.84 4.72 15.01
CA PHE A 8 8.89 3.60 14.95
C PHE A 8 7.44 4.08 15.08
N MET A 9 7.19 5.04 15.97
CA MET A 9 5.88 5.68 16.12
C MET A 9 5.49 6.33 14.79
N CYS A 10 6.33 7.22 14.23
CA CYS A 10 6.05 7.88 12.94
C CYS A 10 5.76 6.89 11.80
N LEU A 11 6.47 5.77 11.77
CA LEU A 11 6.25 4.74 10.75
C LEU A 11 4.90 4.02 10.93
N VAL A 12 4.50 3.71 12.16
CA VAL A 12 3.19 3.11 12.46
C VAL A 12 2.05 4.07 12.09
N TRP A 13 2.20 5.37 12.37
CA TRP A 13 1.24 6.40 11.92
C TRP A 13 1.21 6.51 10.39
N ALA A 14 2.36 6.50 9.72
CA ALA A 14 2.41 6.51 8.26
C ALA A 14 1.76 5.27 7.64
N TYR A 15 1.97 4.09 8.22
CA TYR A 15 1.38 2.83 7.75
C TYR A 15 -0.15 2.81 7.92
N THR A 16 -0.67 3.28 9.06
CA THR A 16 -2.12 3.34 9.32
C THR A 16 -2.83 4.35 8.42
N ILE A 17 -2.24 5.54 8.22
CA ILE A 17 -2.74 6.53 7.25
C ILE A 17 -2.72 5.94 5.84
N GLY A 18 -1.62 5.26 5.46
CA GLY A 18 -1.50 4.56 4.19
C GLY A 18 -2.62 3.52 3.97
N ALA A 19 -2.90 2.69 4.98
CA ALA A 19 -3.96 1.69 4.91
C ALA A 19 -5.35 2.32 4.71
N ALA A 20 -5.66 3.42 5.39
CA ALA A 20 -6.93 4.15 5.21
C ALA A 20 -7.06 4.74 3.79
N ILE A 21 -5.96 5.24 3.22
CA ILE A 21 -5.92 5.73 1.84
C ILE A 21 -6.16 4.57 0.85
N GLN A 22 -5.58 3.40 1.09
CA GLN A 22 -5.79 2.22 0.24
C GLN A 22 -7.24 1.75 0.26
N PHE A 23 -7.85 1.70 1.44
CA PHE A 23 -9.26 1.35 1.58
C PHE A 23 -10.16 2.32 0.79
N SER A 24 -9.88 3.62 0.89
CA SER A 24 -10.59 4.65 0.12
C SER A 24 -10.39 4.50 -1.39
N THR A 25 -9.22 4.05 -1.81
CA THR A 25 -8.88 3.80 -3.22
C THR A 25 -9.65 2.61 -3.79
N VAL A 26 -9.81 1.53 -3.01
CA VAL A 26 -10.65 0.38 -3.42
C VAL A 26 -12.11 0.81 -3.58
N LEU A 27 -12.63 1.59 -2.63
CA LEU A 27 -13.98 2.15 -2.73
C LEU A 27 -14.14 3.03 -3.96
N ALA A 28 -13.16 3.91 -4.23
CA ALA A 28 -13.15 4.74 -5.43
C ALA A 28 -13.08 3.90 -6.72
N GLY A 29 -12.35 2.78 -6.72
CA GLY A 29 -12.29 1.85 -7.85
C GLY A 29 -13.63 1.18 -8.13
N VAL A 30 -14.33 0.71 -7.10
CA VAL A 30 -15.69 0.16 -7.22
C VAL A 30 -16.65 1.22 -7.76
N MET A 31 -16.54 2.46 -7.27
CA MET A 31 -17.36 3.57 -7.77
C MET A 31 -16.99 3.97 -9.20
N ALA A 32 -15.72 3.85 -9.62
CA ALA A 32 -15.29 4.13 -10.98
C ALA A 32 -15.85 3.12 -12.00
N CYS A 33 -16.12 1.87 -11.60
CA CYS A 33 -16.86 0.91 -12.43
C CYS A 33 -18.30 1.36 -12.70
N CYS A 34 -18.92 2.09 -11.77
CA CYS A 34 -20.30 2.60 -11.89
C CYS A 34 -20.37 4.01 -12.49
N VAL A 35 -19.33 4.83 -12.30
CA VAL A 35 -19.27 6.24 -12.71
C VAL A 35 -17.87 6.51 -13.28
N GLN A 36 -17.63 6.03 -14.50
CA GLN A 36 -16.37 6.21 -15.22
C GLN A 36 -16.07 7.69 -15.60
N SER A 37 -16.97 8.62 -15.24
CA SER A 37 -17.04 9.98 -15.77
C SER A 37 -16.90 11.09 -14.71
N VAL A 38 -16.13 10.88 -13.64
CA VAL A 38 -15.90 11.92 -12.62
C VAL A 38 -14.40 12.28 -12.61
N PHE A 39 -14.12 13.46 -13.14
CA PHE A 39 -12.82 14.17 -13.26
C PHE A 39 -11.86 13.71 -14.38
N LYS A 40 -11.57 14.65 -15.29
CA LYS A 40 -10.66 14.60 -16.46
C LYS A 40 -9.17 14.28 -16.17
N LYS A 41 -8.85 13.64 -15.04
CA LYS A 41 -7.55 13.03 -14.71
C LYS A 41 -7.84 11.64 -14.16
N SER A 42 -7.28 10.60 -14.78
CA SER A 42 -7.59 9.21 -14.47
C SER A 42 -7.39 8.91 -12.97
N VAL A 43 -8.50 8.60 -12.30
CA VAL A 43 -8.54 8.12 -10.90
C VAL A 43 -7.66 6.88 -10.73
N ILE A 44 -7.50 6.09 -11.80
CA ILE A 44 -6.67 4.88 -11.86
C ILE A 44 -5.17 5.22 -11.78
N SER A 45 -4.72 6.28 -12.46
CA SER A 45 -3.33 6.75 -12.39
C SER A 45 -2.96 7.22 -10.97
N LEU A 46 -3.84 8.04 -10.39
CA LEU A 46 -3.62 8.57 -9.04
C LEU A 46 -3.64 7.45 -7.98
N ALA A 47 -4.58 6.52 -8.10
CA ALA A 47 -4.68 5.30 -7.29
C ALA A 47 -3.41 4.44 -7.37
N GLY A 48 -2.88 4.22 -8.58
CA GLY A 48 -1.67 3.43 -8.78
C GLY A 48 -0.44 4.08 -8.15
N ALA A 49 -0.33 5.41 -8.22
CA ALA A 49 0.76 6.17 -7.60
C ALA A 49 0.70 6.15 -6.06
N THR A 50 -0.49 6.33 -5.48
CA THR A 50 -0.67 6.23 -4.02
C THR A 50 -0.48 4.81 -3.51
N GLN A 51 -0.86 3.78 -4.28
CA GLN A 51 -0.51 2.37 -4.03
C GLN A 51 1.00 2.16 -3.98
N ALA A 52 1.74 2.63 -4.99
CA ALA A 52 3.19 2.41 -5.05
C ALA A 52 3.91 3.07 -3.87
N LEU A 53 3.51 4.29 -3.52
CA LEU A 53 4.05 5.00 -2.36
C LEU A 53 3.73 4.27 -1.04
N GLY A 54 2.49 3.81 -0.87
CA GLY A 54 2.09 3.03 0.30
C GLY A 54 2.84 1.70 0.44
N GLY A 55 3.09 1.02 -0.68
CA GLY A 55 3.89 -0.21 -0.74
C GLY A 55 5.33 0.02 -0.27
N LEU A 56 5.96 1.13 -0.69
CA LEU A 56 7.31 1.49 -0.26
C LEU A 56 7.41 1.71 1.26
N PHE A 57 6.45 2.42 1.84
CA PHE A 57 6.38 2.58 3.31
C PHE A 57 6.15 1.25 4.03
N GLY A 58 5.38 0.34 3.44
CA GLY A 58 5.20 -1.01 3.97
C GLY A 58 6.49 -1.85 3.96
N VAL A 59 7.30 -1.77 2.89
CA VAL A 59 8.63 -2.40 2.84
C VAL A 59 9.55 -1.85 3.92
N LEU A 60 9.58 -0.53 4.10
CA LEU A 60 10.35 0.10 5.18
C LEU A 60 9.88 -0.38 6.56
N GLY A 61 8.58 -0.53 6.77
CA GLY A 61 8.03 -1.11 8.00
C GLY A 61 8.49 -2.55 8.25
N LEU A 62 8.48 -3.39 7.21
CA LEU A 62 8.96 -4.79 7.28
C LEU A 62 10.46 -4.89 7.59
N LEU A 63 11.28 -3.93 7.17
CA LEU A 63 12.71 -3.91 7.47
C LEU A 63 13.00 -3.34 8.86
N LEU A 64 12.29 -2.29 9.27
CA LEU A 64 12.50 -1.63 10.55
C LEU A 64 11.95 -2.44 11.73
N TYR A 65 10.93 -3.28 11.51
CA TYR A 65 10.36 -4.17 12.53
C TYR A 65 11.39 -5.17 13.11
N PRO A 66 12.07 -6.02 12.32
CA PRO A 66 13.10 -6.93 12.81
C PRO A 66 14.38 -6.20 13.25
N TRP A 67 14.67 -5.01 12.70
CA TRP A 67 15.78 -4.19 13.17
C TRP A 67 15.58 -3.68 14.60
N GLY A 68 14.32 -3.46 15.00
CA GLY A 68 13.94 -3.07 16.36
C GLY A 68 14.09 -4.17 17.42
N TRP A 69 14.25 -5.44 17.04
CA TRP A 69 14.38 -6.56 17.99
C TRP A 69 15.65 -6.53 18.83
N GLY A 70 16.70 -5.85 18.37
CA GLY A 70 17.93 -5.67 19.16
C GLY A 70 17.77 -4.71 20.35
N ALA A 71 16.59 -4.11 20.56
CA ALA A 71 16.36 -3.20 21.67
C ALA A 71 16.40 -3.94 23.04
N PRO A 72 16.96 -3.33 24.10
CA PRO A 72 17.08 -3.97 25.41
C PRO A 72 15.73 -4.34 26.04
N ARG A 73 14.65 -3.69 25.58
CA ARG A 73 13.27 -3.99 26.01
C ARG A 73 12.75 -5.31 25.44
N VAL A 74 13.18 -5.68 24.23
CA VAL A 74 12.83 -6.96 23.57
C VAL A 74 13.71 -8.09 24.10
N LYS A 75 15.03 -7.84 24.26
CA LYS A 75 15.95 -8.77 24.93
C LYS A 75 15.47 -9.23 26.30
N ARG A 76 14.90 -8.31 27.10
CA ARG A 76 14.37 -8.64 28.43
C ARG A 76 13.13 -9.55 28.42
N MET A 77 12.38 -9.58 27.32
CA MET A 77 11.17 -10.42 27.17
C MET A 77 11.46 -11.73 26.45
N CYS A 78 12.44 -11.72 25.55
CA CYS A 78 12.65 -12.77 24.56
C CYS A 78 14.02 -13.48 24.68
N GLY A 79 14.79 -13.12 25.72
CA GLY A 79 16.12 -13.63 26.02
C GLY A 79 17.26 -12.71 25.56
N ASP A 80 18.38 -12.74 26.26
CA ASP A 80 19.56 -11.91 25.96
C ASP A 80 20.19 -12.19 24.58
N TYR A 81 19.86 -13.35 23.99
CA TYR A 81 20.25 -13.77 22.64
C TYR A 81 19.44 -13.10 21.52
N SER A 82 18.42 -12.27 21.81
CA SER A 82 17.64 -11.61 20.75
C SER A 82 18.43 -10.47 20.10
N GLU A 83 19.01 -10.71 18.92
CA GLU A 83 19.76 -9.73 18.14
C GLU A 83 18.89 -9.10 17.03
N PRO A 84 19.31 -8.00 16.38
CA PRO A 84 18.60 -7.47 15.22
C PRO A 84 18.42 -8.58 14.19
N TYR A 85 17.19 -8.79 13.70
CA TYR A 85 16.79 -9.91 12.81
C TYR A 85 16.78 -11.32 13.44
N LEU A 86 17.21 -11.50 14.69
CA LEU A 86 17.13 -12.78 15.42
C LEU A 86 16.11 -12.67 16.56
N PRO A 87 14.96 -13.37 16.47
CA PRO A 87 13.94 -13.32 17.51
C PRO A 87 14.31 -14.07 18.79
N GLY A 88 15.46 -14.77 18.86
CA GLY A 88 15.86 -15.51 20.06
C GLY A 88 14.88 -16.64 20.38
N GLU A 89 14.35 -16.66 21.60
CA GLU A 89 13.45 -17.71 22.10
C GLU A 89 11.95 -17.46 21.77
N CYS A 90 11.58 -16.31 21.17
CA CYS A 90 10.17 -16.08 20.78
C CYS A 90 9.87 -16.50 19.35
N SER A 91 8.62 -16.93 19.14
CA SER A 91 8.05 -17.09 17.81
C SER A 91 7.60 -15.75 17.23
N ILE A 92 7.87 -15.56 15.95
CA ILE A 92 7.35 -14.42 15.17
C ILE A 92 5.84 -14.55 15.02
N GLY A 93 5.12 -13.45 15.28
CA GLY A 93 3.67 -13.38 15.10
C GLY A 93 3.23 -13.21 13.65
N TRP A 94 1.95 -13.50 13.39
CA TRP A 94 1.31 -13.39 12.07
C TRP A 94 1.37 -11.99 11.44
N ALA A 95 1.61 -10.95 12.23
CA ALA A 95 1.68 -9.57 11.76
C ALA A 95 2.72 -9.38 10.65
N LEU A 96 3.91 -10.00 10.77
CA LEU A 96 4.94 -9.92 9.72
C LEU A 96 4.47 -10.53 8.40
N PHE A 97 3.78 -11.67 8.47
CA PHE A 97 3.24 -12.34 7.29
C PHE A 97 2.13 -11.51 6.62
N VAL A 98 1.20 -10.95 7.41
CA VAL A 98 0.11 -10.11 6.91
C VAL A 98 0.65 -8.82 6.27
N THR A 99 1.66 -8.19 6.87
CA THR A 99 2.28 -7.01 6.26
C THR A 99 3.02 -7.36 4.96
N ALA A 100 3.70 -8.51 4.91
CA ALA A 100 4.38 -8.97 3.69
C ALA A 100 3.40 -9.25 2.54
N THR A 101 2.31 -9.97 2.81
CA THR A 101 1.27 -10.24 1.81
C THR A 101 0.55 -8.97 1.38
N GLY A 102 0.27 -8.05 2.32
CA GLY A 102 -0.32 -6.75 2.01
C GLY A 102 0.55 -5.90 1.09
N VAL A 103 1.86 -5.83 1.35
CA VAL A 103 2.80 -5.11 0.48
C VAL A 103 2.84 -5.74 -0.92
N ALA A 104 2.92 -7.07 -1.01
CA ALA A 104 2.91 -7.77 -2.30
C ALA A 104 1.62 -7.46 -3.11
N GLN A 105 0.46 -7.49 -2.44
CA GLN A 105 -0.81 -7.16 -3.08
C GLN A 105 -0.85 -5.71 -3.59
N VAL A 106 -0.29 -4.76 -2.83
CA VAL A 106 -0.21 -3.35 -3.24
C VAL A 106 0.69 -3.17 -4.47
N PHE A 107 1.82 -3.88 -4.56
CA PHE A 107 2.67 -3.85 -5.74
C PHE A 107 1.96 -4.42 -6.98
N ILE A 108 1.20 -5.50 -6.82
CA ILE A 108 0.39 -6.07 -7.91
C ILE A 108 -0.66 -5.05 -8.38
N ALA A 109 -1.35 -4.40 -7.44
CA ALA A 109 -2.35 -3.37 -7.76
C ALA A 109 -1.73 -2.16 -8.51
N SER A 110 -0.57 -1.68 -8.06
CA SER A 110 0.19 -0.64 -8.78
C SER A 110 0.61 -1.07 -10.18
N ALA A 111 1.03 -2.33 -10.36
CA ALA A 111 1.42 -2.86 -11.66
C ALA A 111 0.23 -2.93 -12.62
N LEU A 112 -0.95 -3.34 -12.12
CA LEU A 112 -2.21 -3.40 -12.88
C LEU A 112 -2.80 -2.02 -13.19
N SER A 113 -2.51 -1.01 -12.37
CA SER A 113 -2.97 0.35 -12.60
C SER A 113 -2.39 0.95 -13.89
N LYS A 114 -1.15 0.60 -14.27
CA LYS A 114 -0.52 1.07 -15.53
C LYS A 114 -1.25 0.62 -16.82
N PRO A 115 -1.50 -0.68 -17.04
CA PRO A 115 -2.27 -1.13 -18.20
C PRO A 115 -3.73 -0.67 -18.14
N ALA A 116 -4.33 -0.59 -16.94
CA ALA A 116 -5.70 -0.06 -16.77
C ALA A 116 -5.80 1.41 -17.19
N ASP A 117 -4.81 2.23 -16.83
CA ASP A 117 -4.76 3.63 -17.23
C ASP A 117 -4.61 3.79 -18.74
N LYS A 118 -3.74 2.99 -19.35
CA LYS A 118 -3.54 2.97 -20.80
C LYS A 118 -4.80 2.54 -21.55
N ALA A 119 -5.57 1.60 -21.01
CA ALA A 119 -6.84 1.16 -21.59
C ALA A 119 -7.92 2.24 -21.47
N ALA A 120 -8.00 2.91 -20.31
CA ALA A 120 -8.98 3.96 -20.06
C ALA A 120 -8.69 5.25 -20.85
N ASN A 121 -7.42 5.60 -21.03
CA ASN A 121 -6.98 6.83 -21.71
C ASN A 121 -6.47 6.59 -23.14
N SER A 122 -6.86 5.49 -23.77
CA SER A 122 -6.47 5.22 -25.16
C SER A 122 -7.15 6.23 -26.09
N ASP A 123 -6.41 6.79 -27.06
CA ASP A 123 -6.90 7.76 -28.07
C ASP A 123 -8.25 7.37 -28.70
N LYS A 124 -8.47 6.08 -28.92
CA LYS A 124 -9.73 5.54 -29.45
C LYS A 124 -10.95 5.85 -28.57
N VAL A 125 -10.80 5.81 -27.26
CA VAL A 125 -11.87 6.05 -26.28
C VAL A 125 -12.11 7.55 -26.09
N GLN A 126 -11.04 8.35 -26.14
CA GLN A 126 -11.15 9.80 -26.07
C GLN A 126 -11.87 10.37 -27.31
N PHE A 127 -11.64 9.79 -28.50
CA PHE A 127 -12.37 10.17 -29.72
C PHE A 127 -13.88 9.86 -29.63
N GLN A 128 -14.27 8.72 -29.05
CA GLN A 128 -15.70 8.40 -28.85
C GLN A 128 -16.38 9.31 -27.82
N MET A 129 -15.63 9.80 -26.83
CA MET A 129 -16.09 10.82 -25.88
C MET A 129 -16.27 12.19 -26.56
N ASP A 130 -15.40 12.56 -27.49
CA ASP A 130 -15.51 13.79 -28.30
C ASP A 130 -16.68 13.70 -29.32
N GLU A 131 -16.95 12.48 -29.83
CA GLU A 131 -18.12 12.14 -30.67
C GLU A 131 -19.46 12.09 -29.90
N GLY A 132 -19.45 12.35 -28.58
CA GLY A 132 -20.67 12.43 -27.77
C GLY A 132 -21.34 11.09 -27.43
N LYS A 133 -20.68 9.95 -27.66
CA LYS A 133 -21.22 8.65 -27.24
C LYS A 133 -20.95 8.44 -25.75
N GLN A 134 -22.01 8.56 -24.95
CA GLN A 134 -21.99 8.25 -23.51
C GLN A 134 -21.54 6.79 -23.30
N LEU A 135 -20.40 6.59 -22.63
CA LEU A 135 -19.92 5.25 -22.26
C LEU A 135 -20.83 4.65 -21.18
N ILE A 136 -21.39 3.48 -21.50
CA ILE A 136 -22.25 2.66 -20.64
C ILE A 136 -21.36 1.80 -19.74
N CYS A 137 -21.79 1.52 -18.50
CA CYS A 137 -21.10 0.62 -17.56
C CYS A 137 -20.69 -0.71 -18.22
N LEU A 138 -19.39 -1.03 -18.22
CA LEU A 138 -18.93 -2.40 -18.43
C LEU A 138 -19.14 -3.18 -17.12
N VAL A 139 -20.15 -4.04 -17.10
CA VAL A 139 -20.30 -5.15 -16.13
C VAL A 139 -19.54 -6.36 -16.65
#